data_AF-A0A9X0TMH7-F1
#
_entry.id   AF-A0A9X0TMH7-F1
#
_cell.length_a   1.000
_cell.length_b   1.000
_cell.length_c   1.000
_cell.angle_alpha   90.00
_cell.angle_beta   90.00
_cell.angle_gamma   90.00
#
_symmetry.space_group_name_H-M   'P 1'
#
loop_
_entity.id
_entity.type
_entity.pdbx_description
1 polymer ?
#
loop_
_entity_poly.entity_id
_entity_poly.type
_entity_poly.pdbx_seq_one_letter_code
_entity_poly.pdbx_strand_id
1 'polypeptide(L)'
;MRTFNKLWAATLIAFIMMICVSIPFNQVSAHATLEKQQPVENEVVQSKPEAIQLEFNEPVHTQYTKVKIYNDKGKEVGVLKPKEQEDSKKVTFDTSKVEHGTYAVHWETVSLDGHEIRGQYNFSVGKKTANTIETAKPFYTDAFFWLGLVRFVLQAVLLIFTGLYMINVLMKRQDVPTYDIIPRHRSAILLLIMVAFTTGIVYLMTLPKDAIHSILTLDFRVWMQFPFVLSMVSLIIVLILFSLRRMESIWYKVMPLFLMLSLAISGHAWAQAVPFYSIILRTLHLMGIAIWLGSFAYLIAYTSAKHKHSYILIIKDVLLKANVTAVIIVILTGILMSIDATSLKAIVTQPTLYSSLWFMKMVFTIIMMILGGLQTYKAMQKRRRVNRSLLYLEFALGICLILAGVIMSQIEIPL
;
A
#
# COMPACT_ATOMS: atom_id res chain seq x y z
N MET A 1 -20.24 6.36 32.82
CA MET A 1 -19.01 6.95 32.20
C MET A 1 -17.98 5.92 31.70
N ARG A 2 -17.80 4.73 32.30
CA ARG A 2 -16.80 3.72 31.87
C ARG A 2 -17.12 2.95 30.58
N THR A 3 -18.39 2.72 30.27
CA THR A 3 -18.84 2.08 29.02
C THR A 3 -18.75 3.05 27.84
N PHE A 4 -18.97 4.33 28.09
CA PHE A 4 -18.95 5.40 27.10
C PHE A 4 -17.60 5.52 26.37
N ASN A 5 -16.46 5.41 27.06
CA ASN A 5 -15.14 5.51 26.42
C ASN A 5 -14.76 4.27 25.58
N LYS A 6 -15.26 3.08 25.92
CA LYS A 6 -15.04 1.86 25.13
C LYS A 6 -15.92 1.84 23.89
N LEU A 7 -17.18 2.27 24.04
CA LEU A 7 -18.10 2.50 22.94
C LEU A 7 -17.56 3.57 21.99
N TRP A 8 -16.98 4.66 22.49
CA TRP A 8 -16.36 5.70 21.66
C TRP A 8 -15.11 5.23 20.90
N ALA A 9 -14.24 4.43 21.52
CA ALA A 9 -13.10 3.85 20.80
C ALA A 9 -13.56 2.84 19.74
N ALA A 10 -14.57 2.02 20.04
CA ALA A 10 -15.16 1.09 19.11
C ALA A 10 -15.91 1.80 17.97
N THR A 11 -16.65 2.89 18.26
CA THR A 11 -17.32 3.69 17.22
C THR A 11 -16.33 4.49 16.40
N LEU A 12 -15.22 4.96 16.96
CA LEU A 12 -14.16 5.62 16.19
C LEU A 12 -13.44 4.63 15.26
N ILE A 13 -13.13 3.43 15.74
CA ILE A 13 -12.56 2.35 14.92
C ILE A 13 -13.55 1.91 13.84
N ALA A 14 -14.84 1.74 14.20
CA ALA A 14 -15.89 1.41 13.25
C ALA A 14 -16.12 2.54 12.24
N PHE A 15 -16.02 3.81 12.65
CA PHE A 15 -16.14 4.97 11.77
C PHE A 15 -14.93 5.12 10.85
N ILE A 16 -13.71 4.83 11.33
CA ILE A 16 -12.51 4.75 10.49
C ILE A 16 -12.63 3.60 9.50
N MET A 17 -13.08 2.41 9.93
CA MET A 17 -13.38 1.29 9.03
C MET A 17 -14.44 1.67 8.01
N MET A 18 -15.52 2.35 8.43
CA MET A 18 -16.61 2.76 7.55
C MET A 18 -16.17 3.84 6.56
N ILE A 19 -15.32 4.78 6.96
CA ILE A 19 -14.70 5.77 6.06
C ILE A 19 -13.74 5.09 5.09
N CYS A 20 -12.89 4.16 5.54
CA CYS A 20 -12.02 3.37 4.68
C CYS A 20 -12.80 2.52 3.66
N VAL A 21 -14.03 2.11 3.98
CA VAL A 21 -14.93 1.37 3.08
C VAL A 21 -15.73 2.28 2.16
N SER A 22 -15.98 3.54 2.54
CA SER A 22 -16.87 4.47 1.81
C SER A 22 -16.15 5.38 0.82
N ILE A 23 -14.81 5.40 0.78
CA ILE A 23 -14.08 6.10 -0.27
C ILE A 23 -14.20 5.24 -1.53
N PRO A 24 -14.85 5.71 -2.60
CA PRO A 24 -14.81 5.01 -3.87
C PRO A 24 -13.34 4.95 -4.29
N PHE A 25 -12.76 3.75 -4.20
CA PHE A 25 -11.52 3.41 -4.89
C PHE A 25 -11.85 3.41 -6.38
N ASN A 26 -12.02 4.59 -6.97
CA ASN A 26 -11.74 4.71 -8.40
C ASN A 26 -10.32 4.17 -8.54
N GLN A 27 -10.15 3.14 -9.36
CA GLN A 27 -8.90 2.47 -9.67
C GLN A 27 -7.97 3.44 -10.41
N VAL A 28 -7.64 4.57 -9.81
CA VAL A 28 -6.37 5.22 -10.10
C VAL A 28 -5.36 4.28 -9.44
N SER A 29 -4.38 3.88 -10.23
CA SER A 29 -3.36 2.90 -9.88
C SER A 29 -2.01 3.62 -9.90
N ALA A 30 -1.15 3.41 -8.91
CA ALA A 30 0.22 3.90 -8.97
C ALA A 30 1.02 3.09 -10.01
N HIS A 31 0.56 1.86 -10.27
CA HIS A 31 1.04 0.97 -11.33
C HIS A 31 0.78 1.57 -12.72
N ALA A 32 1.31 0.91 -13.75
CA ALA A 32 1.10 1.29 -15.13
C ALA A 32 -0.36 1.68 -15.42
N THR A 33 -0.53 2.83 -16.05
CA THR A 33 -1.85 3.39 -16.38
C THR A 33 -1.91 3.56 -17.89
N LEU A 34 -3.06 3.20 -18.46
CA LEU A 34 -3.30 3.35 -19.89
C LEU A 34 -3.51 4.83 -20.22
N GLU A 35 -2.56 5.43 -20.94
CA GLU A 35 -2.61 6.85 -21.33
C GLU A 35 -3.34 7.04 -22.65
N LYS A 36 -3.11 6.15 -23.62
CA LYS A 36 -3.72 6.23 -24.95
C LYS A 36 -4.11 4.86 -25.45
N GLN A 37 -5.16 4.83 -26.26
CA GLN A 37 -5.64 3.63 -26.93
C GLN A 37 -6.15 3.98 -28.32
N GLN A 38 -5.91 3.08 -29.27
CA GLN A 38 -6.45 3.11 -30.62
C GLN A 38 -7.11 1.76 -30.91
N PRO A 39 -8.38 1.69 -31.33
CA PRO A 39 -9.35 2.78 -31.45
C PRO A 39 -9.61 3.51 -30.12
N VAL A 40 -9.99 4.78 -30.21
CA VAL A 40 -10.31 5.62 -29.05
C VAL A 40 -11.59 5.11 -28.39
N GLU A 41 -11.75 5.36 -27.08
CA GLU A 41 -12.97 5.00 -26.38
C GLU A 41 -14.22 5.60 -27.04
N ASN A 42 -15.22 4.76 -27.27
CA ASN A 42 -16.49 5.06 -27.93
C ASN A 42 -16.35 5.55 -29.39
N GLU A 43 -15.18 5.39 -30.01
CA GLU A 43 -14.97 5.73 -31.42
C GLU A 43 -15.79 4.81 -32.35
N VAL A 44 -16.31 5.38 -33.44
CA VAL A 44 -16.91 4.63 -34.55
C VAL A 44 -15.95 4.70 -35.74
N VAL A 45 -15.16 3.65 -35.94
CA VAL A 45 -14.24 3.54 -37.08
C VAL A 45 -15.00 3.12 -38.34
N GLN A 46 -14.68 3.74 -39.48
CA GLN A 46 -15.42 3.48 -40.74
C GLN A 46 -15.16 2.07 -41.29
N SER A 47 -13.91 1.63 -41.22
CA SER A 47 -13.45 0.31 -41.65
C SER A 47 -12.81 -0.44 -40.49
N LYS A 48 -12.62 -1.75 -40.67
CA LYS A 48 -11.93 -2.60 -39.70
C LYS A 48 -10.56 -1.99 -39.36
N PRO A 49 -10.25 -1.72 -38.08
CA PRO A 49 -8.95 -1.18 -37.71
C PRO A 49 -7.88 -2.24 -37.97
N GLU A 50 -6.69 -1.88 -38.43
CA GLU A 50 -5.59 -2.84 -38.67
C GLU A 50 -5.04 -3.44 -37.36
N ALA A 51 -5.10 -2.68 -36.28
CA ALA A 51 -4.62 -3.09 -34.98
C ALA A 51 -5.40 -2.40 -33.86
N ILE A 52 -5.41 -3.03 -32.70
CA ILE A 52 -5.65 -2.36 -31.42
C ILE A 52 -4.28 -2.00 -30.83
N GLN A 53 -4.10 -0.77 -30.39
CA GLN A 53 -2.87 -0.29 -29.76
C GLN A 53 -3.20 0.26 -28.38
N LEU A 54 -2.40 -0.13 -27.39
CA LEU A 54 -2.46 0.36 -26.02
C LEU A 54 -1.12 1.00 -25.66
N GLU A 55 -1.12 2.22 -25.15
CA GLU A 55 0.06 2.98 -24.73
C GLU A 55 -0.04 3.33 -23.24
N PHE A 56 0.93 2.88 -22.46
CA PHE A 56 1.00 3.05 -21.01
C PHE A 56 2.04 4.10 -20.61
N ASN A 57 1.86 4.70 -19.44
CA ASN A 57 2.80 5.68 -18.88
C ASN A 57 4.19 5.09 -18.55
N GLU A 58 4.26 3.80 -18.20
CA GLU A 58 5.48 3.02 -17.96
C GLU A 58 5.46 1.70 -18.75
N PRO A 59 6.62 1.05 -18.98
CA PRO A 59 6.64 -0.23 -19.68
C PRO A 59 5.88 -1.30 -18.90
N VAL A 60 5.31 -2.26 -19.62
CA VAL A 60 4.62 -3.41 -19.03
C VAL A 60 5.25 -4.72 -19.47
N HIS A 61 5.05 -5.79 -18.70
CA HIS A 61 5.49 -7.13 -19.06
C HIS A 61 4.68 -7.66 -20.24
N THR A 62 5.21 -7.50 -21.45
CA THR A 62 4.49 -7.80 -22.70
C THR A 62 4.02 -9.25 -22.75
N GLN A 63 4.83 -10.19 -22.25
CA GLN A 63 4.48 -11.63 -22.18
C GLN A 63 3.20 -11.93 -21.39
N TYR A 64 2.81 -11.06 -20.45
CA TYR A 64 1.62 -11.17 -19.62
C TYR A 64 0.46 -10.31 -20.11
N THR A 65 0.67 -9.55 -21.18
CA THR A 65 -0.35 -8.68 -21.76
C THR A 65 -1.26 -9.44 -22.71
N LYS A 66 -2.57 -9.19 -22.64
CA LYS A 66 -3.54 -9.72 -23.61
C LYS A 66 -4.78 -8.84 -23.70
N VAL A 67 -5.49 -8.99 -24.81
CA VAL A 67 -6.78 -8.35 -25.05
C VAL A 67 -7.85 -9.41 -25.30
N LYS A 68 -8.96 -9.36 -24.57
CA LYS A 68 -10.17 -10.13 -24.86
C LYS A 68 -11.18 -9.20 -25.53
N ILE A 69 -11.77 -9.66 -26.62
CA ILE A 69 -12.77 -8.91 -27.37
C ILE A 69 -14.13 -9.58 -27.19
N TYR A 70 -15.14 -8.77 -26.87
CA TYR A 70 -16.55 -9.19 -26.80
C TYR A 70 -17.35 -8.45 -27.86
N ASN A 71 -18.31 -9.12 -28.49
CA ASN A 71 -19.22 -8.49 -29.45
C ASN A 71 -20.40 -7.76 -28.76
N ASP A 72 -21.28 -7.20 -29.57
CA ASP A 72 -22.52 -6.51 -29.20
C ASP A 72 -23.47 -7.32 -28.30
N LYS A 73 -23.34 -8.66 -28.31
CA LYS A 73 -24.12 -9.59 -27.47
C LYS A 73 -23.38 -10.02 -26.20
N GLY A 74 -22.19 -9.47 -25.92
CA GLY A 74 -21.35 -9.86 -24.78
C GLY A 74 -20.69 -11.23 -24.94
N LYS A 75 -20.67 -11.80 -26.15
CA LYS A 75 -19.99 -13.07 -26.42
C LYS A 75 -18.51 -12.79 -26.71
N GLU A 76 -17.62 -13.55 -26.06
CA GLU A 76 -16.18 -13.50 -26.36
C GLU A 76 -15.93 -13.95 -27.81
N VAL A 77 -15.30 -13.07 -28.59
CA VAL A 77 -14.94 -13.25 -30.00
C VAL A 77 -13.51 -13.79 -30.11
N GLY A 78 -12.65 -13.43 -29.16
CA GLY A 78 -11.35 -14.06 -29.02
C GLY A 78 -10.41 -13.35 -28.04
N VAL A 79 -9.32 -14.05 -27.76
CA VAL A 79 -8.16 -13.54 -27.02
C VAL A 79 -7.04 -13.21 -28.02
N LEU A 80 -6.53 -12.00 -27.95
CA LEU A 80 -5.43 -11.47 -28.74
C LEU A 80 -4.15 -11.40 -27.89
N LYS A 81 -3.04 -11.74 -28.53
CA LYS A 81 -1.69 -11.62 -27.95
C LYS A 81 -0.95 -10.46 -28.60
N PRO A 82 -0.01 -9.84 -27.87
CA PRO A 82 0.78 -8.73 -28.39
C PRO A 82 1.73 -9.18 -29.50
N LYS A 83 2.08 -8.26 -30.41
CA LYS A 83 3.08 -8.48 -31.45
C LYS A 83 4.50 -8.32 -30.92
N GLU A 84 4.68 -7.46 -29.92
CA GLU A 84 5.94 -7.19 -29.27
C GLU A 84 6.43 -8.42 -28.47
N GLN A 85 7.73 -8.65 -28.46
CA GLN A 85 8.37 -9.77 -27.74
C GLN A 85 9.07 -9.31 -26.46
N GLU A 86 9.44 -8.03 -26.39
CA GLU A 86 10.08 -7.39 -25.24
C GLU A 86 9.08 -6.48 -24.51
N ASP A 87 9.40 -6.15 -23.26
CA ASP A 87 8.61 -5.25 -22.43
C ASP A 87 8.56 -3.86 -23.06
N SER A 88 7.35 -3.30 -23.19
CA SER A 88 7.12 -2.08 -23.96
C SER A 88 6.06 -1.21 -23.32
N LYS A 89 6.17 0.10 -23.52
CA LYS A 89 5.10 1.06 -23.20
C LYS A 89 3.94 0.95 -24.18
N LYS A 90 4.22 0.55 -25.41
CA LYS A 90 3.24 0.46 -26.49
C LYS A 90 3.09 -0.98 -26.94
N VAL A 91 1.85 -1.47 -26.89
CA VAL A 91 1.53 -2.87 -27.18
C VAL A 91 0.47 -2.94 -28.27
N THR A 92 0.71 -3.79 -29.28
CA THR A 92 -0.09 -3.86 -30.51
C THR A 92 -0.71 -5.25 -30.67
N PHE A 93 -2.00 -5.29 -30.99
CA PHE A 93 -2.77 -6.53 -31.19
C PHE A 93 -3.40 -6.57 -32.57
N ASP A 94 -3.36 -7.75 -33.19
CA ASP A 94 -3.98 -8.00 -34.48
C ASP A 94 -5.51 -8.14 -34.36
N THR A 95 -6.24 -7.45 -35.24
CA THR A 95 -7.71 -7.38 -35.20
C THR A 95 -8.37 -8.33 -36.20
N SER A 96 -7.68 -9.36 -36.70
CA SER A 96 -8.21 -10.32 -37.68
C SER A 96 -9.58 -10.89 -37.32
N LYS A 97 -9.91 -11.03 -36.03
CA LYS A 97 -11.19 -11.54 -35.53
C LYS A 97 -12.31 -10.49 -35.38
N VAL A 98 -12.03 -9.22 -35.68
CA VAL A 98 -12.99 -8.10 -35.59
C VAL A 98 -13.72 -7.95 -36.92
N GLU A 99 -15.05 -7.86 -36.84
CA GLU A 99 -15.98 -7.61 -37.95
C GLU A 99 -16.75 -6.29 -37.73
N HIS A 100 -17.82 -6.03 -38.48
CA HIS A 100 -18.70 -4.89 -38.22
C HIS A 100 -19.52 -5.07 -36.94
N GLY A 101 -19.71 -3.99 -36.18
CA GLY A 101 -20.45 -3.99 -34.92
C GLY A 101 -19.74 -3.25 -33.79
N THR A 102 -20.35 -3.27 -32.61
CA THR A 102 -19.80 -2.69 -31.37
C THR A 102 -19.07 -3.77 -30.59
N TYR A 103 -17.88 -3.43 -30.10
CA TYR A 103 -17.01 -4.33 -29.37
C TYR A 103 -16.61 -3.74 -28.02
N ALA A 104 -16.53 -4.60 -27.01
CA ALA A 104 -15.87 -4.30 -25.75
C ALA A 104 -14.47 -4.93 -25.76
N VAL A 105 -13.47 -4.10 -25.54
CA VAL A 105 -12.06 -4.48 -25.42
C VAL A 105 -11.74 -4.56 -23.94
N HIS A 106 -11.43 -5.75 -23.46
CA HIS A 106 -10.95 -5.98 -22.11
C HIS A 106 -9.45 -6.26 -22.19
N TRP A 107 -8.63 -5.38 -21.64
CA TRP A 107 -7.20 -5.58 -21.61
C TRP A 107 -6.75 -5.96 -20.19
N GLU A 108 -5.76 -6.85 -20.13
CA GLU A 108 -5.10 -7.29 -18.91
C GLU A 108 -3.58 -7.22 -19.18
N THR A 109 -2.80 -6.65 -18.27
CA THR A 109 -1.33 -6.58 -18.35
C THR A 109 -0.71 -6.56 -16.96
N VAL A 110 0.61 -6.66 -16.85
CA VAL A 110 1.35 -6.65 -15.59
C VAL A 110 2.41 -5.55 -15.64
N SER A 111 2.38 -4.62 -14.68
CA SER A 111 3.41 -3.58 -14.53
C SER A 111 4.76 -4.19 -14.13
N LEU A 112 5.86 -3.46 -14.33
CA LEU A 112 7.21 -3.95 -13.95
C LEU A 112 7.40 -4.16 -12.43
N ASP A 113 6.49 -3.65 -11.60
CA ASP A 113 6.46 -3.93 -10.16
C ASP A 113 5.67 -5.21 -9.79
N GLY A 114 5.23 -5.96 -10.81
CA GLY A 114 4.57 -7.26 -10.69
C GLY A 114 3.07 -7.22 -10.40
N HIS A 115 2.41 -6.06 -10.41
CA HIS A 115 0.96 -6.01 -10.21
C HIS A 115 0.23 -6.16 -11.55
N GLU A 116 -0.76 -7.05 -11.59
CA GLU A 116 -1.67 -7.09 -12.73
C GLU A 116 -2.57 -5.85 -12.71
N ILE A 117 -2.81 -5.29 -13.87
CA ILE A 117 -3.72 -4.18 -14.12
C ILE A 117 -4.63 -4.55 -15.28
N ARG A 118 -5.83 -3.99 -15.28
CA ARG A 118 -6.81 -4.27 -16.31
C ARG A 118 -7.72 -3.09 -16.50
N GLY A 119 -8.31 -3.02 -17.69
CA GLY A 119 -9.32 -2.05 -18.01
C GLY A 119 -10.20 -2.53 -19.14
N GLN A 120 -11.21 -1.74 -19.43
CA GLN A 120 -12.13 -2.02 -20.51
C GLN A 120 -12.56 -0.73 -21.19
N TYR A 121 -12.77 -0.80 -22.50
CA TYR A 121 -13.34 0.28 -23.27
C TYR A 121 -14.11 -0.28 -24.46
N ASN A 122 -14.97 0.53 -25.07
CA ASN A 122 -15.76 0.11 -26.22
C ASN A 122 -15.33 0.87 -27.47
N PHE A 123 -15.47 0.24 -28.64
CA PHE A 123 -15.41 0.91 -29.94
C PHE A 123 -16.40 0.25 -30.91
N SER A 124 -16.70 0.90 -32.04
CA SER A 124 -17.60 0.33 -33.05
C SER A 124 -16.97 0.39 -34.44
N VAL A 125 -17.24 -0.62 -35.27
CA VAL A 125 -16.80 -0.68 -36.67
C VAL A 125 -18.03 -0.52 -37.58
N GLY A 126 -18.01 0.49 -38.45
CA GLY A 126 -19.05 0.85 -39.40
C GLY A 126 -20.22 1.59 -38.76
N LYS A 127 -20.90 0.98 -37.79
CA LYS A 127 -22.00 1.61 -37.03
C LYS A 127 -22.07 1.12 -35.59
N LYS A 128 -22.61 1.97 -34.73
CA LYS A 128 -22.91 1.60 -33.34
C LYS A 128 -24.11 0.63 -33.32
N THR A 129 -23.91 -0.54 -32.71
CA THR A 129 -24.91 -1.62 -32.59
C THR A 129 -25.33 -1.90 -31.15
N ALA A 130 -24.52 -1.48 -30.18
CA ALA A 130 -24.85 -1.50 -28.75
C ALA A 130 -24.42 -0.19 -28.07
N ASN A 131 -25.17 0.25 -27.05
CA ASN A 131 -24.83 1.42 -26.25
C ASN A 131 -23.88 1.10 -25.10
N THR A 132 -24.07 -0.05 -24.47
CA THR A 132 -23.26 -0.58 -23.40
C THR A 132 -23.20 -2.10 -23.53
N ILE A 133 -22.03 -2.68 -23.31
CA ILE A 133 -21.85 -4.13 -23.21
C ILE A 133 -21.57 -4.39 -21.73
N GLU A 134 -22.55 -4.95 -21.02
CA GLU A 134 -22.45 -5.16 -19.57
C GLU A 134 -21.60 -6.40 -19.29
N THR A 135 -20.33 -6.19 -18.97
CA THR A 135 -19.35 -7.24 -18.63
C THR A 135 -18.82 -7.12 -17.20
N ALA A 136 -19.23 -6.06 -16.48
CA ALA A 136 -18.76 -5.76 -15.14
C ALA A 136 -19.35 -6.74 -14.11
N LYS A 137 -18.48 -7.30 -13.26
CA LYS A 137 -18.89 -8.13 -12.13
C LYS A 137 -18.96 -7.29 -10.85
N PRO A 138 -19.72 -7.72 -9.82
CA PRO A 138 -19.69 -7.06 -8.53
C PRO A 138 -18.28 -7.02 -7.93
N PHE A 139 -17.87 -5.88 -7.37
CA PHE A 139 -16.50 -5.66 -6.88
C PHE A 139 -16.04 -6.68 -5.81
N TYR A 140 -16.95 -7.22 -5.00
CA TYR A 140 -16.61 -8.19 -3.96
C TYR A 140 -16.25 -9.58 -4.50
N THR A 141 -16.52 -9.84 -5.79
CA THR A 141 -16.06 -11.05 -6.48
C THR A 141 -14.64 -10.91 -7.04
N ASP A 142 -14.08 -9.70 -6.94
CA ASP A 142 -12.79 -9.35 -7.49
C ASP A 142 -11.65 -9.58 -6.49
N ALA A 143 -10.64 -10.34 -6.88
CA ALA A 143 -9.47 -10.59 -6.05
C ALA A 143 -8.68 -9.30 -5.75
N PHE A 144 -8.70 -8.30 -6.65
CA PHE A 144 -8.05 -7.00 -6.43
C PHE A 144 -8.60 -6.26 -5.20
N PHE A 145 -9.92 -6.27 -5.01
CA PHE A 145 -10.55 -5.65 -3.84
C PHE A 145 -10.06 -6.32 -2.54
N TRP A 146 -10.11 -7.65 -2.51
CA TRP A 146 -9.69 -8.42 -1.33
C TRP A 146 -8.19 -8.26 -1.08
N LEU A 147 -7.36 -8.24 -2.13
CA LEU A 147 -5.93 -8.01 -2.03
C LEU A 147 -5.64 -6.68 -1.34
N GLY A 148 -6.28 -5.60 -1.79
CA GLY A 148 -6.15 -4.29 -1.16
C GLY A 148 -6.48 -4.35 0.33
N LEU A 149 -7.65 -4.91 0.68
CA LEU A 149 -8.09 -5.02 2.07
C LEU A 149 -7.12 -5.82 2.95
N VAL A 150 -6.79 -7.06 2.57
CA VAL A 150 -5.97 -7.94 3.41
C VAL A 150 -4.52 -7.43 3.52
N ARG A 151 -3.98 -6.87 2.42
CA ARG A 151 -2.64 -6.26 2.39
C ARG A 151 -2.54 -5.08 3.36
N PHE A 152 -3.50 -4.15 3.34
CA PHE A 152 -3.48 -2.99 4.23
C PHE A 152 -3.66 -3.38 5.70
N VAL A 153 -4.55 -4.34 5.98
CA VAL A 153 -4.72 -4.88 7.34
C VAL A 153 -3.41 -5.51 7.84
N LEU A 154 -2.77 -6.36 7.03
CA LEU A 154 -1.50 -6.99 7.37
C LEU A 154 -0.41 -5.96 7.65
N GLN A 155 -0.23 -4.98 6.76
CA GLN A 155 0.77 -3.93 6.91
C GLN A 155 0.53 -3.09 8.16
N ALA A 156 -0.72 -2.69 8.43
CA ALA A 156 -1.07 -1.91 9.62
C ALA A 156 -0.74 -2.67 10.91
N VAL A 157 -1.14 -3.95 11.00
CA VAL A 157 -0.85 -4.78 12.19
C VAL A 157 0.64 -4.98 12.36
N LEU A 158 1.39 -5.24 11.29
CA LEU A 158 2.85 -5.38 11.35
C LEU A 158 3.56 -4.10 11.81
N LEU A 159 3.16 -2.94 11.29
CA LEU A 159 3.72 -1.65 11.72
C LEU A 159 3.45 -1.39 13.20
N ILE A 160 2.22 -1.65 13.68
CA ILE A 160 1.84 -1.45 15.08
C ILE A 160 2.59 -2.43 16.00
N PHE A 161 2.61 -3.73 15.68
CA PHE A 161 3.22 -4.74 16.56
C PHE A 161 4.74 -4.67 16.55
N THR A 162 5.36 -4.43 15.39
CA THR A 162 6.81 -4.22 15.30
C THR A 162 7.20 -2.93 16.00
N GLY A 163 6.44 -1.86 15.80
CA GLY A 163 6.61 -0.59 16.51
C GLY A 163 6.52 -0.74 18.01
N LEU A 164 5.47 -1.40 18.51
CA LEU A 164 5.26 -1.65 19.94
C LEU A 164 6.44 -2.45 20.51
N TYR A 165 6.92 -3.45 19.78
CA TYR A 165 8.10 -4.22 20.16
C TYR A 165 9.35 -3.32 20.27
N MET A 166 9.61 -2.46 19.27
CA MET A 166 10.74 -1.52 19.30
C MET A 166 10.66 -0.57 20.52
N ILE A 167 9.47 -0.06 20.84
CA ILE A 167 9.26 0.78 22.02
C ILE A 167 9.46 -0.01 23.31
N ASN A 168 8.96 -1.24 23.41
CA ASN A 168 9.20 -2.09 24.58
C ASN A 168 10.68 -2.39 24.79
N VAL A 169 11.48 -2.54 23.73
CA VAL A 169 12.94 -2.67 23.83
C VAL A 169 13.56 -1.42 24.47
N LEU A 170 13.08 -0.21 24.15
CA LEU A 170 13.52 1.04 24.77
C LEU A 170 13.06 1.13 26.23
N MET A 171 11.81 0.77 26.52
CA MET A 171 11.23 0.80 27.87
C MET A 171 11.90 -0.19 28.81
N LYS A 172 12.27 -1.38 28.31
CA LYS A 172 13.00 -2.39 29.07
C LYS A 172 14.37 -1.89 29.55
N ARG A 173 15.02 -0.98 28.82
CA ARG A 173 16.29 -0.35 29.25
C ARG A 173 16.12 0.61 30.43
N GLN A 174 14.88 1.01 30.72
CA GLN A 174 14.54 1.97 31.76
C GLN A 174 13.75 1.30 32.91
N ASP A 175 13.71 -0.03 32.96
CA ASP A 175 12.98 -0.84 33.95
C ASP A 175 11.49 -0.47 34.11
N VAL A 176 10.85 -0.10 32.98
CA VAL A 176 9.42 0.25 32.90
C VAL A 176 8.60 -0.93 32.35
N PRO A 177 7.31 -1.09 32.71
CA PRO A 177 6.47 -2.18 32.20
C PRO A 177 6.48 -2.29 30.66
N THR A 178 6.57 -3.52 30.14
CA THR A 178 6.49 -3.83 28.70
C THR A 178 5.24 -4.62 28.34
N TYR A 179 4.80 -4.50 27.08
CA TYR A 179 3.58 -5.14 26.56
C TYR A 179 3.87 -5.89 25.26
N ASP A 180 4.84 -6.80 25.30
CA ASP A 180 5.31 -7.50 24.11
C ASP A 180 4.27 -8.47 23.57
N ILE A 181 3.78 -8.22 22.36
CA ILE A 181 2.91 -9.15 21.62
C ILE A 181 3.78 -10.13 20.84
N ILE A 182 4.63 -9.60 19.95
CA ILE A 182 5.63 -10.35 19.19
C ILE A 182 7.01 -10.10 19.83
N PRO A 183 7.89 -11.10 19.96
CA PRO A 183 7.71 -12.50 19.60
C PRO A 183 7.13 -13.38 20.73
N ARG A 184 6.67 -12.76 21.83
CA ARG A 184 6.27 -13.45 23.06
C ARG A 184 5.10 -14.42 22.84
N HIS A 185 4.07 -13.99 22.10
CA HIS A 185 2.86 -14.77 21.84
C HIS A 185 2.95 -15.48 20.49
N ARG A 186 3.18 -16.80 20.52
CA ARG A 186 3.25 -17.64 19.30
C ARG A 186 1.97 -17.60 18.48
N SER A 187 0.80 -17.50 19.12
CA SER A 187 -0.48 -17.38 18.42
C SER A 187 -0.56 -16.11 17.57
N ALA A 188 0.00 -14.99 18.03
CA ALA A 188 0.05 -13.75 17.25
C ALA A 188 0.96 -13.88 16.02
N ILE A 189 2.12 -14.54 16.18
CA ILE A 189 3.03 -14.81 15.04
C ILE A 189 2.38 -15.74 14.03
N LEU A 190 1.77 -16.85 14.50
CA LEU A 190 1.08 -17.79 13.63
C LEU A 190 -0.07 -17.12 12.88
N LEU A 191 -0.86 -16.26 13.55
CA LEU A 191 -1.90 -15.48 12.89
C LEU A 191 -1.32 -14.58 11.80
N LEU A 192 -0.21 -13.89 12.05
CA LEU A 192 0.45 -13.05 11.06
C LEU A 192 1.00 -13.85 9.88
N ILE A 193 1.56 -15.03 10.14
CA ILE A 193 2.01 -15.96 9.09
C ILE A 193 0.81 -16.39 8.25
N MET A 194 -0.32 -16.75 8.87
CA MET A 194 -1.54 -17.14 8.16
C MET A 194 -2.08 -15.98 7.31
N VAL A 195 -2.15 -14.75 7.87
CA VAL A 195 -2.60 -13.57 7.12
C VAL A 195 -1.64 -13.21 5.99
N ALA A 196 -0.32 -13.32 6.20
CA ALA A 196 0.69 -13.13 5.14
C ALA A 196 0.55 -14.17 4.04
N PHE A 197 0.36 -15.44 4.41
CA PHE A 197 0.11 -16.52 3.46
C PHE A 197 -1.18 -16.29 2.67
N THR A 198 -2.30 -15.99 3.33
CA THR A 198 -3.57 -15.65 2.66
C THR A 198 -3.42 -14.45 1.75
N THR A 199 -2.71 -13.40 2.18
CA THR A 199 -2.41 -12.24 1.32
C THR A 199 -1.64 -12.65 0.07
N GLY A 200 -0.64 -13.53 0.20
CA GLY A 200 0.10 -14.09 -0.94
C GLY A 200 -0.78 -14.91 -1.89
N ILE A 201 -1.69 -15.72 -1.35
CA ILE A 201 -2.66 -16.49 -2.16
C ILE A 201 -3.63 -15.55 -2.90
N VAL A 202 -4.18 -14.55 -2.23
CA VAL A 202 -5.10 -13.58 -2.86
C VAL A 202 -4.37 -12.79 -3.95
N TYR A 203 -3.09 -12.47 -3.77
CA TYR A 203 -2.26 -11.88 -4.83
C TYR A 203 -2.04 -12.85 -5.99
N LEU A 204 -1.75 -14.13 -5.75
CA LEU A 204 -1.65 -15.12 -6.85
C LEU A 204 -2.95 -15.21 -7.65
N MET A 205 -4.12 -15.04 -7.02
CA MET A 205 -5.41 -15.02 -7.71
C MET A 205 -5.60 -13.81 -8.63
N THR A 206 -4.80 -12.74 -8.46
CA THR A 206 -4.82 -11.59 -9.37
C THR A 206 -3.86 -11.74 -10.53
N LEU A 207 -3.06 -12.82 -10.62
CA LEU A 207 -2.03 -12.95 -11.64
C LEU A 207 -2.47 -13.81 -12.85
N PRO A 208 -1.78 -13.68 -14.00
CA PRO A 208 -1.99 -14.56 -15.14
C PRO A 208 -1.64 -16.01 -14.80
N LYS A 209 -2.41 -16.97 -15.36
CA LYS A 209 -2.20 -18.41 -15.11
C LYS A 209 -0.77 -18.89 -15.40
N ASP A 210 -0.16 -18.37 -16.46
CA ASP A 210 1.20 -18.73 -16.86
C ASP A 210 2.23 -18.25 -15.82
N ALA A 211 2.05 -17.04 -15.27
CA ALA A 211 2.88 -16.54 -14.16
C ALA A 211 2.71 -17.39 -12.90
N ILE A 212 1.47 -17.74 -12.53
CA ILE A 212 1.19 -18.61 -11.37
C ILE A 212 1.90 -19.95 -11.52
N HIS A 213 1.81 -20.59 -12.69
CA HIS A 213 2.47 -21.87 -12.94
C HIS A 213 3.98 -21.77 -12.75
N SER A 214 4.63 -20.77 -13.34
CA SER A 214 6.07 -20.56 -13.22
C SER A 214 6.51 -20.21 -11.79
N ILE A 215 5.70 -19.46 -11.05
CA ILE A 215 5.97 -19.16 -9.64
C ILE A 215 5.93 -20.45 -8.81
N LEU A 216 4.92 -21.31 -9.03
CA LEU A 216 4.75 -22.57 -8.30
C LEU A 216 5.80 -23.63 -8.66
N THR A 217 6.35 -23.60 -9.89
CA THR A 217 7.49 -24.44 -10.29
C THR A 217 8.84 -23.86 -9.88
N LEU A 218 8.85 -22.75 -9.13
CA LEU A 218 10.03 -22.09 -8.58
C LEU A 218 11.00 -21.56 -9.66
N ASP A 219 10.48 -21.07 -10.79
CA ASP A 219 11.30 -20.33 -11.76
C ASP A 219 11.72 -18.98 -11.16
N PHE A 220 12.98 -18.91 -10.72
CA PHE A 220 13.55 -17.73 -10.08
C PHE A 220 13.51 -16.48 -10.99
N ARG A 221 13.52 -16.65 -12.31
CA ARG A 221 13.44 -15.51 -13.24
C ARG A 221 12.09 -14.81 -13.12
N VAL A 222 11.01 -15.60 -13.00
CA VAL A 222 9.66 -15.09 -12.82
C VAL A 222 9.48 -14.51 -11.41
N TRP A 223 10.05 -15.14 -10.39
CA TRP A 223 9.99 -14.58 -9.02
C TRP A 223 10.51 -13.15 -8.92
N MET A 224 11.58 -12.81 -9.65
CA MET A 224 12.15 -11.46 -9.69
C MET A 224 11.25 -10.43 -10.41
N GLN A 225 10.31 -10.87 -11.23
CA GLN A 225 9.29 -10.01 -11.87
C GLN A 225 8.10 -9.73 -10.93
N PHE A 226 7.92 -10.56 -9.89
CA PHE A 226 6.81 -10.45 -8.94
C PHE A 226 7.31 -10.19 -7.50
N PRO A 227 7.86 -9.00 -7.21
CA PRO A 227 8.49 -8.68 -5.93
C PRO A 227 7.54 -8.78 -4.72
N PHE A 228 6.23 -8.70 -4.93
CA PHE A 228 5.26 -8.95 -3.87
C PHE A 228 5.30 -10.41 -3.37
N VAL A 229 5.57 -11.39 -4.24
CA VAL A 229 5.78 -12.79 -3.82
C VAL A 229 7.03 -12.89 -2.94
N LEU A 230 8.14 -12.26 -3.36
CA LEU A 230 9.38 -12.17 -2.57
C LEU A 230 9.12 -11.54 -1.19
N SER A 231 8.34 -10.47 -1.16
CA SER A 231 7.94 -9.80 0.07
C SER A 231 7.17 -10.72 1.01
N MET A 232 6.15 -11.44 0.52
CA MET A 232 5.35 -12.34 1.35
C MET A 232 6.15 -13.55 1.84
N VAL A 233 6.96 -14.16 0.98
CA VAL A 233 7.80 -15.32 1.35
C VAL A 233 8.87 -14.91 2.37
N SER A 234 9.58 -13.81 2.12
CA SER A 234 10.56 -13.29 3.08
C SER A 234 9.91 -12.90 4.41
N LEU A 235 8.74 -12.27 4.40
CA LEU A 235 7.99 -11.92 5.60
C LEU A 235 7.63 -13.17 6.43
N ILE A 236 7.13 -14.22 5.79
CA ILE A 236 6.81 -15.49 6.46
C ILE A 236 8.05 -16.09 7.09
N ILE A 237 9.16 -16.16 6.35
CA ILE A 237 10.44 -16.66 6.86
C ILE A 237 10.90 -15.83 8.06
N VAL A 238 10.92 -14.49 7.96
CA VAL A 238 11.34 -13.61 9.04
C VAL A 238 10.43 -13.76 10.27
N LEU A 239 9.11 -13.91 10.09
CA LEU A 239 8.18 -14.17 11.21
C LEU A 239 8.46 -15.50 11.89
N ILE A 240 8.74 -16.56 11.13
CA ILE A 240 9.15 -17.87 11.68
C ILE A 240 10.44 -17.72 12.46
N LEU A 241 11.45 -17.07 11.87
CA LEU A 241 12.74 -16.88 12.49
C LEU A 241 12.68 -15.97 13.74
N PHE A 242 11.78 -14.98 13.76
CA PHE A 242 11.55 -14.14 14.93
C PHE A 242 10.89 -14.92 16.07
N SER A 243 10.17 -16.00 15.77
CA SER A 243 9.53 -16.88 16.77
C SER A 243 10.52 -17.80 17.50
N LEU A 244 11.75 -17.93 16.99
CA LEU A 244 12.80 -18.75 17.59
C LEU A 244 13.14 -18.24 19.00
N ARG A 245 13.23 -19.17 19.95
CA ARG A 245 13.55 -18.87 21.36
C ARG A 245 15.04 -19.08 21.63
N ARG A 246 15.55 -18.40 22.65
CA ARG A 246 16.94 -18.54 23.15
C ARG A 246 18.00 -18.16 22.11
N MET A 247 17.68 -17.24 21.22
CA MET A 247 18.67 -16.64 20.33
C MET A 247 19.45 -15.54 21.08
N GLU A 248 20.60 -15.16 20.53
CA GLU A 248 21.41 -14.06 21.03
C GLU A 248 20.61 -12.74 21.11
N SER A 249 21.00 -11.84 22.03
CA SER A 249 20.28 -10.56 22.21
C SER A 249 20.23 -9.72 20.93
N ILE A 250 21.27 -9.81 20.10
CA ILE A 250 21.35 -9.11 18.81
C ILE A 250 20.28 -9.59 17.84
N TRP A 251 19.92 -10.88 17.86
CA TRP A 251 18.93 -11.49 16.97
C TRP A 251 17.61 -10.71 17.02
N TYR A 252 17.07 -10.58 18.22
CA TYR A 252 15.79 -9.92 18.46
C TYR A 252 15.82 -8.41 18.15
N LYS A 253 16.99 -7.77 18.25
CA LYS A 253 17.16 -6.34 17.91
C LYS A 253 17.16 -6.10 16.40
N VAL A 254 17.61 -7.08 15.60
CA VAL A 254 17.69 -6.95 14.14
C VAL A 254 16.40 -7.40 13.43
N MET A 255 15.59 -8.29 14.03
CA MET A 255 14.34 -8.76 13.40
C MET A 255 13.37 -7.64 12.94
N PRO A 256 13.16 -6.53 13.69
CA PRO A 256 12.34 -5.42 13.20
C PRO A 256 12.82 -4.84 11.87
N LEU A 257 14.13 -4.77 11.65
CA LEU A 257 14.70 -4.29 10.38
C LEU A 257 14.32 -5.24 9.24
N PHE A 258 14.47 -6.55 9.43
CA PHE A 258 14.11 -7.54 8.40
C PHE A 258 12.61 -7.57 8.12
N LEU A 259 11.75 -7.39 9.13
CA LEU A 259 10.30 -7.27 8.91
C LEU A 259 9.97 -6.05 8.03
N MET A 260 10.59 -4.90 8.30
CA MET A 260 10.36 -3.69 7.49
C MET A 260 10.96 -3.82 6.09
N LEU A 261 12.12 -4.46 5.97
CA LEU A 261 12.76 -4.75 4.69
C LEU A 261 11.88 -5.67 3.82
N SER A 262 11.33 -6.74 4.40
CA SER A 262 10.38 -7.62 3.72
C SER A 262 9.20 -6.85 3.13
N LEU A 263 8.63 -5.89 3.87
CA LEU A 263 7.55 -5.03 3.36
C LEU A 263 8.03 -4.05 2.28
N ALA A 264 9.25 -3.53 2.41
CA ALA A 264 9.81 -2.52 1.52
C ALA A 264 10.20 -3.04 0.12
N ILE A 265 10.49 -4.34 -0.01
CA ILE A 265 10.87 -5.00 -1.28
C ILE A 265 9.74 -4.96 -2.33
N SER A 266 8.48 -4.95 -1.90
CA SER A 266 7.32 -4.95 -2.80
C SER A 266 7.04 -3.60 -3.47
N GLY A 267 6.32 -3.55 -4.59
CA GLY A 267 5.79 -2.31 -5.21
C GLY A 267 6.85 -1.45 -5.92
N HIS A 268 6.52 -0.19 -6.23
CA HIS A 268 7.35 0.70 -7.08
C HIS A 268 8.83 0.82 -6.71
N ALA A 269 9.21 0.66 -5.44
CA ALA A 269 10.62 0.67 -5.04
C ALA A 269 11.46 -0.37 -5.81
N TRP A 270 10.85 -1.45 -6.30
CA TRP A 270 11.48 -2.46 -7.14
C TRP A 270 11.68 -2.03 -8.60
N ALA A 271 10.76 -1.20 -9.12
CA ALA A 271 10.74 -0.76 -10.51
C ALA A 271 11.47 0.59 -10.74
N GLN A 272 12.01 1.20 -9.68
CA GLN A 272 12.81 2.43 -9.79
C GLN A 272 14.14 2.19 -10.49
N ALA A 273 14.74 3.26 -11.01
CA ALA A 273 16.04 3.20 -11.70
C ALA A 273 17.16 2.62 -10.81
N VAL A 274 17.12 2.88 -9.50
CA VAL A 274 18.08 2.35 -8.51
C VAL A 274 17.31 1.68 -7.35
N PRO A 275 16.83 0.44 -7.53
CA PRO A 275 15.90 -0.18 -6.59
C PRO A 275 16.43 -0.28 -5.15
N PHE A 276 17.74 -0.51 -5.00
CA PHE A 276 18.37 -0.64 -3.69
C PHE A 276 18.23 0.63 -2.83
N TYR A 277 18.38 1.81 -3.44
CA TYR A 277 18.22 3.09 -2.76
C TYR A 277 16.77 3.29 -2.30
N SER A 278 15.81 3.04 -3.20
CA SER A 278 14.38 3.15 -2.95
C SER A 278 13.91 2.21 -1.82
N ILE A 279 14.41 0.97 -1.80
CA ILE A 279 14.11 -0.03 -0.76
C ILE A 279 14.65 0.42 0.60
N ILE A 280 15.87 0.98 0.67
CA ILE A 280 16.43 1.52 1.92
C ILE A 280 15.58 2.68 2.44
N LEU A 281 15.27 3.65 1.59
CA LEU A 281 14.45 4.80 1.97
C LEU A 281 13.10 4.35 2.50
N ARG A 282 12.43 3.43 1.81
CA ARG A 282 11.14 2.89 2.23
C ARG A 282 11.25 2.10 3.53
N THR A 283 12.30 1.31 3.72
CA THR A 283 12.54 0.59 4.98
C THR A 283 12.65 1.56 6.15
N LEU A 284 13.45 2.63 6.00
CA LEU A 284 13.59 3.67 7.01
C LEU A 284 12.27 4.42 7.24
N HIS A 285 11.54 4.73 6.18
CA HIS A 285 10.22 5.38 6.27
C HIS A 285 9.23 4.51 7.08
N LEU A 286 9.14 3.21 6.77
CA LEU A 286 8.29 2.26 7.49
C LEU A 286 8.73 2.08 8.94
N MET A 287 10.04 2.05 9.23
CA MET A 287 10.54 2.04 10.61
C MET A 287 10.11 3.29 11.39
N GLY A 288 10.17 4.47 10.77
CA GLY A 288 9.69 5.72 11.37
C GLY A 288 8.18 5.64 11.69
N ILE A 289 7.36 5.19 10.74
CA ILE A 289 5.92 4.99 10.95
C ILE A 289 5.66 3.96 12.06
N ALA A 290 6.40 2.85 12.06
CA ALA A 290 6.27 1.80 13.08
C ALA A 290 6.60 2.35 14.48
N ILE A 291 7.72 3.07 14.66
CA ILE A 291 8.06 3.68 15.95
C ILE A 291 6.96 4.64 16.41
N TRP A 292 6.42 5.46 15.51
CA TRP A 292 5.34 6.41 15.83
C TRP A 292 4.05 5.70 16.27
N LEU A 293 3.59 4.69 15.50
CA LEU A 293 2.41 3.90 15.85
C LEU A 293 2.62 3.05 17.11
N GLY A 294 3.83 2.51 17.28
CA GLY A 294 4.25 1.74 18.46
C GLY A 294 4.19 2.55 19.74
N SER A 295 4.64 3.80 19.70
CA SER A 295 4.55 4.73 20.84
C SER A 295 3.10 4.95 21.27
N PHE A 296 2.19 5.08 20.30
CA PHE A 296 0.77 5.23 20.56
C PHE A 296 0.16 3.95 21.15
N ALA A 297 0.46 2.79 20.57
CA ALA A 297 0.01 1.49 21.09
C ALA A 297 0.50 1.25 22.52
N TYR A 298 1.75 1.61 22.83
CA TYR A 298 2.31 1.52 24.16
C TYR A 298 1.54 2.41 25.17
N LEU A 299 1.22 3.65 24.78
CA LEU A 299 0.47 4.57 25.64
C LEU A 299 -0.93 4.03 25.96
N ILE A 300 -1.62 3.45 24.98
CA ILE A 300 -2.93 2.79 25.18
C ILE A 300 -2.80 1.61 26.15
N ALA A 301 -1.78 0.76 25.96
CA ALA A 301 -1.54 -0.38 26.84
C ALA A 301 -1.25 0.06 28.28
N TYR A 302 -0.37 1.06 28.46
CA TYR A 302 -0.02 1.59 29.77
C TYR A 302 -1.21 2.20 30.51
N THR A 303 -2.00 3.03 29.83
CA THR A 303 -3.19 3.65 30.43
C THR A 303 -4.28 2.65 30.76
N SER A 304 -4.36 1.53 30.03
CA SER A 304 -5.31 0.45 30.27
C SER A 304 -4.91 -0.47 31.43
N ALA A 305 -3.61 -0.63 31.68
CA ALA A 305 -3.06 -1.59 32.65
C ALA A 305 -3.17 -1.19 34.13
N LYS A 306 -3.72 0.00 34.45
CA LYS A 306 -4.01 0.48 35.83
C LYS A 306 -2.85 0.26 36.82
N HIS A 307 -1.67 0.79 36.49
CA HIS A 307 -0.48 0.67 37.34
C HIS A 307 -0.61 1.37 38.69
N LYS A 308 -0.05 0.75 39.73
CA LYS A 308 0.05 1.30 41.09
C LYS A 308 1.15 2.37 41.23
N HIS A 309 2.22 2.24 40.44
CA HIS A 309 3.34 3.20 40.41
C HIS A 309 3.28 4.09 39.17
N SER A 310 3.66 5.36 39.33
CA SER A 310 3.63 6.36 38.25
C SER A 310 4.98 6.44 37.54
N TYR A 311 5.10 5.76 36.39
CA TYR A 311 6.26 5.83 35.49
C TYR A 311 6.16 6.98 34.46
N ILE A 312 5.23 7.90 34.68
CA ILE A 312 4.77 8.86 33.66
C ILE A 312 5.90 9.74 33.11
N LEU A 313 6.84 10.16 33.95
CA LEU A 313 7.94 11.03 33.51
C LEU A 313 8.94 10.29 32.61
N ILE A 314 9.30 9.06 32.97
CA ILE A 314 10.22 8.21 32.19
C ILE A 314 9.57 7.85 30.85
N ILE A 315 8.30 7.40 30.88
CA ILE A 315 7.54 7.06 29.67
C ILE A 315 7.45 8.28 28.76
N LYS A 316 7.13 9.45 29.30
CA LYS A 316 7.04 10.69 28.51
C LYS A 316 8.37 11.02 27.82
N ASP A 317 9.49 10.92 28.52
CA ASP A 317 10.81 11.21 27.94
C ASP A 317 11.16 10.23 26.80
N VAL A 318 10.98 8.93 27.03
CA VAL A 318 11.26 7.89 26.02
C VAL A 318 10.37 8.05 24.79
N LEU A 319 9.05 8.22 24.98
CA LEU A 319 8.11 8.37 23.87
C LEU A 319 8.32 9.67 23.10
N LEU A 320 8.69 10.77 23.78
CA LEU A 320 8.98 12.05 23.12
C LEU A 320 10.20 11.90 22.20
N LYS A 321 11.31 11.36 22.71
CA LYS A 321 12.52 11.13 21.90
C LYS A 321 12.24 10.20 20.72
N ALA A 322 11.56 9.09 20.97
CA ALA A 322 11.21 8.13 19.91
C ALA A 322 10.34 8.75 18.82
N ASN A 323 9.29 9.50 19.19
CA ASN A 323 8.39 10.14 18.23
C ASN A 323 9.06 11.27 17.44
N VAL A 324 9.90 12.09 18.08
CA VAL A 324 10.65 13.14 17.36
C VAL A 324 11.60 12.51 16.35
N THR A 325 12.36 11.48 16.74
CA THR A 325 13.22 10.73 15.82
C THR A 325 12.42 10.11 14.68
N ALA A 326 11.28 9.47 14.98
CA ALA A 326 10.39 8.88 13.98
C ALA A 326 9.92 9.91 12.95
N VAL A 327 9.45 11.08 13.40
CA VAL A 327 8.95 12.14 12.52
C VAL A 327 10.08 12.69 11.63
N ILE A 328 11.29 12.90 12.18
CA ILE A 328 12.45 13.33 11.38
C ILE A 328 12.76 12.32 10.29
N ILE A 329 12.80 11.02 10.64
CA ILE A 329 13.04 9.94 9.66
C ILE A 329 11.96 9.96 8.58
N VAL A 330 10.68 10.01 8.95
CA VAL A 330 9.54 10.01 8.02
C VAL A 330 9.57 11.22 7.07
N ILE A 331 9.90 12.42 7.56
CA ILE A 331 10.01 13.63 6.74
C ILE A 331 11.17 13.49 5.75
N LEU A 332 12.37 13.18 6.23
CA LEU A 332 13.57 13.09 5.38
C LEU A 332 13.40 12.02 4.31
N THR A 333 12.98 10.81 4.72
CA THR A 333 12.75 9.70 3.78
C THR A 333 11.59 9.99 2.84
N GLY A 334 10.51 10.65 3.29
CA GLY A 334 9.38 11.01 2.44
C GLY A 334 9.75 12.00 1.33
N ILE A 335 10.60 12.99 1.64
CA ILE A 335 11.14 13.93 0.65
C ILE A 335 12.03 13.18 -0.35
N LEU A 336 12.96 12.35 0.13
CA LEU A 336 13.86 11.58 -0.74
C LEU A 336 13.10 10.60 -1.63
N MET A 337 12.08 9.91 -1.10
CA MET A 337 11.22 9.04 -1.89
C MET A 337 10.40 9.81 -2.94
N SER A 338 10.01 11.06 -2.65
CA SER A 338 9.32 11.90 -3.64
C SER A 338 10.23 12.28 -4.80
N ILE A 339 11.51 12.57 -4.52
CA ILE A 339 12.55 12.89 -5.52
C ILE A 339 12.90 11.65 -6.35
N ASP A 340 12.98 10.50 -5.70
CA ASP A 340 13.25 9.21 -6.35
C ASP A 340 12.11 8.81 -7.29
N ALA A 341 10.86 9.08 -6.88
CA ALA A 341 9.68 8.75 -7.68
C ALA A 341 9.43 9.70 -8.85
N THR A 342 9.68 11.01 -8.70
CA THR A 342 9.48 12.02 -9.75
C THR A 342 10.24 13.32 -9.44
N SER A 343 10.21 14.29 -10.37
CA SER A 343 10.78 15.61 -10.14
C SER A 343 9.91 16.46 -9.20
N LEU A 344 10.55 17.14 -8.24
CA LEU A 344 9.87 18.12 -7.36
C LEU A 344 9.16 19.21 -8.18
N LYS A 345 9.70 19.54 -9.35
CA LYS A 345 9.09 20.50 -10.28
C LYS A 345 7.74 19.98 -10.76
N ALA A 346 7.66 18.74 -11.25
CA ALA A 346 6.42 18.12 -11.71
C ALA A 346 5.34 18.15 -10.61
N ILE A 347 5.69 17.74 -9.38
CA ILE A 347 4.77 17.76 -8.22
C ILE A 347 4.24 19.18 -7.97
N VAL A 348 5.09 20.20 -8.02
CA VAL A 348 4.67 21.58 -7.70
C VAL A 348 3.89 22.22 -8.84
N THR A 349 4.22 21.92 -10.11
CA THR A 349 3.63 22.59 -11.27
C THR A 349 2.37 21.94 -11.80
N GLN A 350 2.23 20.61 -11.66
CA GLN A 350 1.07 19.90 -12.19
C GLN A 350 0.00 19.75 -11.09
N PRO A 351 -1.23 20.27 -11.29
CA PRO A 351 -2.30 20.19 -10.31
C PRO A 351 -2.98 18.81 -10.32
N THR A 352 -2.25 17.77 -9.93
CA THR A 352 -2.80 16.41 -9.80
C THR A 352 -3.31 16.15 -8.37
N LEU A 353 -4.10 15.08 -8.21
CA LEU A 353 -4.50 14.59 -6.88
C LEU A 353 -3.27 14.22 -6.03
N TYR A 354 -2.24 13.65 -6.66
CA TYR A 354 -0.98 13.34 -6.00
C TYR A 354 -0.30 14.58 -5.43
N SER A 355 -0.18 15.64 -6.23
CA SER A 355 0.39 16.93 -5.81
C SER A 355 -0.38 17.54 -4.64
N SER A 356 -1.71 17.47 -4.69
CA SER A 356 -2.58 17.98 -3.62
C SER A 356 -2.39 17.23 -2.30
N LEU A 357 -2.33 15.88 -2.35
CA LEU A 357 -2.07 15.05 -1.17
C LEU A 357 -0.66 15.24 -0.63
N TRP A 358 0.32 15.47 -1.50
CA TRP A 358 1.70 15.77 -1.10
C TRP A 358 1.77 17.06 -0.29
N PHE A 359 1.18 18.16 -0.78
CA PHE A 359 1.13 19.43 -0.05
C PHE A 359 0.36 19.29 1.28
N MET A 360 -0.78 18.59 1.26
CA MET A 360 -1.55 18.31 2.47
C MET A 360 -0.70 17.58 3.51
N LYS A 361 0.10 16.58 3.12
CA LYS A 361 0.99 15.86 4.04
C LYS A 361 2.04 16.76 4.65
N MET A 362 2.64 17.66 3.87
CA MET A 362 3.60 18.62 4.39
C MET A 362 2.97 19.57 5.41
N VAL A 363 1.83 20.18 5.06
CA VAL A 363 1.13 21.13 5.93
C VAL A 363 0.64 20.44 7.21
N PHE A 364 -0.01 19.28 7.11
CA PHE A 364 -0.55 18.58 8.27
C PHE A 364 0.56 18.04 9.19
N THR A 365 1.70 17.62 8.63
CA THR A 365 2.85 17.22 9.45
C THR A 365 3.41 18.40 10.24
N ILE A 366 3.55 19.58 9.61
CA ILE A 366 4.01 20.80 10.30
C ILE A 366 3.02 21.20 11.41
N ILE A 367 1.72 21.22 11.11
CA ILE A 367 0.68 21.51 12.10
C ILE A 367 0.77 20.52 13.27
N MET A 368 0.86 19.22 12.98
CA MET A 368 0.95 18.18 14.01
C MET A 368 2.20 18.35 14.88
N MET A 369 3.35 18.72 14.29
CA MET A 369 4.57 19.01 15.04
C MET A 369 4.42 20.23 15.96
N ILE A 370 3.80 21.31 15.47
CA ILE A 370 3.55 22.52 16.27
C ILE A 370 2.60 22.19 17.43
N LEU A 371 1.50 21.49 17.17
CA LEU A 371 0.54 21.09 18.20
C LEU A 371 1.20 20.21 19.26
N GLY A 372 1.94 19.17 18.83
CA GLY A 372 2.67 18.27 19.73
C GLY A 372 3.72 18.99 20.56
N GLY A 373 4.44 19.95 19.97
CA GLY A 373 5.40 20.82 20.65
C GLY A 373 4.73 21.72 21.70
N LEU A 374 3.65 22.42 21.34
CA LEU A 374 2.89 23.27 22.24
C LEU A 374 2.26 22.47 23.40
N GLN A 375 1.74 21.28 23.11
CA GLN A 375 1.17 20.37 24.10
C GLN A 375 2.23 19.89 25.08
N THR A 376 3.41 19.51 24.57
CA THR A 376 4.55 19.08 25.38
C THR A 376 5.06 20.21 26.27
N TYR A 377 5.24 21.42 25.70
CA TYR A 377 5.69 22.62 26.42
C TYR A 377 4.72 23.05 27.53
N LYS A 378 3.42 23.17 27.23
CA LYS A 378 2.39 23.51 28.23
C LYS A 378 2.27 22.46 29.33
N ALA A 379 2.45 21.17 28.98
CA ALA A 379 2.47 20.09 29.96
C ALA A 379 3.69 20.15 30.89
N MET A 380 4.82 20.71 30.45
CA MET A 380 6.03 20.89 31.27
C MET A 380 5.95 22.11 32.21
N GLN A 381 5.33 23.22 31.79
CA GLN A 381 5.43 24.47 32.54
C GLN A 381 4.53 24.56 33.78
N LYS A 382 3.22 24.28 33.71
CA LYS A 382 2.31 24.74 34.81
C LYS A 382 1.09 23.88 35.17
N ARG A 383 0.69 22.84 34.42
CA ARG A 383 -0.63 22.18 34.70
C ARG A 383 -0.71 20.65 34.73
N ARG A 384 0.33 19.86 34.40
CA ARG A 384 0.27 18.38 34.33
C ARG A 384 -1.03 17.82 33.66
N ARG A 385 -1.68 18.60 32.79
CA ARG A 385 -2.95 18.26 32.14
C ARG A 385 -2.79 18.48 30.65
N VAL A 386 -3.11 17.45 29.89
CA VAL A 386 -3.15 17.45 28.43
C VAL A 386 -4.50 18.01 27.97
N ASN A 387 -4.50 18.84 26.93
CA ASN A 387 -5.75 19.32 26.34
C ASN A 387 -6.33 18.22 25.45
N ARG A 388 -7.46 17.65 25.86
CA ARG A 388 -8.09 16.52 25.15
C ARG A 388 -8.49 16.88 23.73
N SER A 389 -9.01 18.09 23.49
CA SER A 389 -9.46 18.52 22.16
C SER A 389 -8.30 18.62 21.17
N LEU A 390 -7.15 19.12 21.62
CA LEU A 390 -5.92 19.16 20.82
C LEU A 390 -5.40 17.76 20.51
N LEU A 391 -5.45 16.83 21.47
CA LEU A 391 -5.05 15.45 21.24
C LEU A 391 -5.99 14.72 20.25
N TYR A 392 -7.30 14.98 20.30
CA TYR A 392 -8.22 14.46 19.28
C TYR A 392 -7.93 15.03 17.89
N LEU A 393 -7.57 16.31 17.79
CA LEU A 393 -7.16 16.94 16.54
C LEU A 393 -5.85 16.33 16.00
N GLU A 394 -4.83 16.16 16.85
CA GLU A 394 -3.58 15.47 16.49
C GLU A 394 -3.85 14.06 15.96
N PHE A 395 -4.74 13.33 16.62
CA PHE A 395 -5.13 11.98 16.20
C PHE A 395 -5.86 11.97 14.84
N ALA A 396 -6.81 12.87 14.65
CA ALA A 396 -7.53 13.02 13.38
C ALA A 396 -6.57 13.38 12.23
N LEU A 397 -5.64 14.32 12.46
CA LEU A 397 -4.59 14.69 11.50
C LEU A 397 -3.68 13.50 11.18
N GLY A 398 -3.28 12.72 12.19
CA GLY A 398 -2.49 11.50 12.01
C GLY A 398 -3.19 10.47 11.13
N ILE A 399 -4.50 10.25 11.33
CA ILE A 399 -5.29 9.36 10.46
C ILE A 399 -5.34 9.90 9.03
N CYS A 400 -5.60 11.21 8.86
CA CYS A 400 -5.61 11.83 7.54
C CYS A 400 -4.26 11.68 6.82
N LEU A 401 -3.13 11.80 7.53
CA LEU A 401 -1.80 11.59 6.99
C LEU A 401 -1.56 10.15 6.53
N ILE A 402 -2.01 9.17 7.31
CA ILE A 402 -1.92 7.74 6.94
C ILE A 402 -2.79 7.47 5.72
N LEU A 403 -4.05 7.92 5.72
CA LEU A 403 -4.96 7.74 4.59
C LEU A 403 -4.43 8.41 3.33
N ALA A 404 -3.88 9.63 3.44
CA ALA A 404 -3.21 10.30 2.34
C ALA A 404 -2.05 9.47 1.79
N GLY A 405 -1.21 8.91 2.67
CA GLY A 405 -0.13 8.00 2.25
C GLY A 405 -0.63 6.74 1.56
N VAL A 406 -1.70 6.12 2.06
CA VAL A 406 -2.35 4.96 1.46
C VAL A 406 -2.88 5.31 0.07
N ILE A 407 -3.64 6.39 -0.07
CA ILE A 407 -4.20 6.84 -1.35
C ILE A 407 -3.06 7.19 -2.32
N MET A 408 -2.05 7.95 -1.89
CA MET A 408 -0.89 8.29 -2.71
C MET A 408 -0.17 7.05 -3.25
N SER A 409 -0.10 5.96 -2.46
CA SER A 409 0.51 4.70 -2.91
C SER A 409 -0.30 3.97 -3.97
N GLN A 410 -1.54 4.38 -4.20
CA GLN A 410 -2.44 3.78 -5.17
C GLN A 410 -2.69 4.70 -6.36
N ILE A 411 -2.28 5.96 -6.38
CA ILE A 411 -2.60 6.85 -7.52
C ILE A 411 -1.37 7.13 -8.38
N GLU A 412 -1.62 7.55 -9.62
CA GLU A 412 -0.58 7.90 -10.58
C GLU A 412 0.31 9.04 -10.07
N ILE A 413 1.60 8.89 -10.33
CA ILE A 413 2.65 9.86 -9.97
C ILE A 413 2.78 10.85 -11.14
N PRO A 414 2.78 12.17 -10.89
CA PRO A 414 2.97 13.15 -11.96
C PRO A 414 4.38 13.00 -12.55
N LEU A 415 4.48 12.94 -13.88
CA LEU A 415 5.75 12.80 -14.61
C LEU A 415 6.36 14.17 -14.97
#